data_AF-A0A845D4Q4-F1
#
_entry.id   AF-A0A845D4Q4-F1
#
_cell.length_a   1.000
_cell.length_b   1.000
_cell.length_c   1.000
_cell.angle_alpha   90.00
_cell.angle_beta   90.00
_cell.angle_gamma   90.00
#
_symmetry.space_group_name_H-M   'P 1'
#
loop_
_entity.id
_entity.type
_entity.pdbx_description
1 polymer ?
#
loop_
_entity_poly.entity_id
_entity_poly.type
_entity_poly.pdbx_seq_one_letter_code
_entity_poly.pdbx_strand_id
1 'polypeptide(L)'
;MVQERLAVLKMLEDGKITLEEASDLLRVIEQPDPQEGPDLGETPSRQPSNQPPADLSHTEMDQEGFTGLDLAKLTEMRIHRVTPAFIQELRQLGIPGLSIDKLVAMRIHGVKPDFVREIRSAGLDPSVDQLIQMRIHGVSPEFLAEFHALGFTQLDVPQLIQMRIHGVTPDFYVQLESLSIKDLTVDRLIQMRIHGATPDYVREIQALGLSELNSGKLIEMRIHGVTADYVRQKEASSLDDLTLDRLIEPRSGSAHSSQTRTMNEQA
;
A
#
# COMPACT_ATOMS: atom_id res chain seq x y z
N MET A 1 -46.08 -17.25 19.30
CA MET A 1 -46.11 -18.38 18.36
C MET A 1 -47.48 -18.59 17.69
N VAL A 2 -48.55 -19.05 18.37
CA VAL A 2 -49.85 -19.37 17.71
C VAL A 2 -50.55 -18.14 17.10
N GLN A 3 -50.50 -16.97 17.75
CA GLN A 3 -51.11 -15.75 17.23
C GLN A 3 -50.36 -15.16 16.02
N GLU A 4 -49.03 -15.26 15.99
CA GLU A 4 -48.20 -14.76 14.88
C GLU A 4 -48.39 -15.60 13.62
N ARG A 5 -48.48 -16.92 13.78
CA ARG A 5 -48.84 -17.85 12.69
C ARG A 5 -50.21 -17.52 12.08
N LEU A 6 -51.20 -17.19 12.92
CA LEU A 6 -52.54 -16.82 12.47
C LEU A 6 -52.55 -15.48 11.72
N ALA A 7 -51.70 -14.52 12.13
CA ALA A 7 -51.56 -13.23 11.47
C ALA A 7 -50.95 -13.38 10.06
N VAL A 8 -49.91 -14.22 9.91
CA VAL A 8 -49.28 -14.49 8.60
C VAL A 8 -50.28 -15.15 7.63
N LEU A 9 -51.07 -16.12 8.10
CA LEU A 9 -52.09 -16.77 7.26
C LEU A 9 -53.20 -15.81 6.83
N LYS A 10 -53.60 -14.87 7.71
CA LYS A 10 -54.59 -13.84 7.37
C LYS A 10 -54.06 -12.85 6.34
N MET A 11 -52.77 -12.51 6.39
CA MET A 11 -52.16 -11.63 5.38
C MET A 11 -52.06 -12.30 4.00
N LEU A 12 -51.86 -13.62 3.96
CA LEU A 12 -51.92 -14.41 2.73
C LEU A 12 -53.35 -14.48 2.18
N GLU A 13 -54.35 -14.68 3.04
CA GLU A 13 -55.77 -14.69 2.67
C GLU A 13 -56.24 -13.34 2.11
N ASP A 14 -55.79 -12.23 2.73
CA ASP A 14 -56.04 -10.86 2.25
C ASP A 14 -55.27 -10.51 0.96
N GLY A 15 -54.41 -11.40 0.45
CA GLY A 15 -53.58 -11.18 -0.74
C GLY A 15 -52.48 -10.13 -0.58
N LYS A 16 -52.15 -9.76 0.66
CA LYS A 16 -51.12 -8.73 0.98
C LYS A 16 -49.71 -9.26 0.86
N ILE A 17 -49.55 -10.57 0.93
CA ILE A 17 -48.28 -11.29 0.75
C ILE A 17 -48.52 -12.49 -0.15
N THR A 18 -47.47 -12.92 -0.84
CA THR A 18 -47.46 -14.11 -1.67
C THR A 18 -47.31 -15.38 -0.83
N LEU A 19 -47.61 -16.54 -1.41
CA LEU A 19 -47.44 -17.85 -0.76
C LEU A 19 -45.98 -18.12 -0.36
N GLU A 20 -45.03 -17.60 -1.14
CA GLU A 20 -43.60 -17.72 -0.89
C GLU A 20 -43.18 -16.87 0.32
N GLU A 21 -43.60 -15.60 0.37
CA GLU A 21 -43.36 -14.71 1.52
C GLU A 21 -44.03 -15.23 2.81
N ALA A 22 -45.23 -15.81 2.70
CA ALA A 22 -45.89 -16.43 3.84
C ALA A 22 -45.13 -17.66 4.37
N SER A 23 -44.56 -18.47 3.47
CA SER A 23 -43.78 -19.67 3.85
C SER A 23 -42.47 -19.30 4.55
N ASP A 24 -41.78 -18.27 4.08
CA ASP A 24 -40.54 -17.80 4.71
C ASP A 24 -40.79 -17.21 6.10
N LEU A 25 -41.87 -16.44 6.29
CA LEU A 25 -42.25 -15.88 7.59
C LEU A 25 -42.62 -16.98 8.60
N LEU A 26 -43.35 -18.01 8.17
CA LEU A 26 -43.69 -19.14 9.03
C LEU A 26 -42.45 -19.95 9.44
N ARG A 27 -41.44 -20.08 8.57
CA ARG A 27 -40.18 -20.76 8.88
C ARG A 27 -39.35 -20.04 9.95
N VAL A 28 -39.47 -18.71 10.04
CA VAL A 28 -38.80 -17.93 11.10
C VAL A 28 -39.54 -18.05 12.43
N ILE A 29 -40.87 -18.11 12.41
CA ILE A 29 -41.70 -18.26 13.63
C ILE A 29 -41.61 -19.67 14.22
N GLU A 30 -41.40 -20.71 13.40
CA GLU A 30 -41.29 -22.11 13.86
C GLU A 30 -39.89 -22.50 14.39
N GLN A 31 -38.93 -21.57 14.43
CA GLN A 31 -37.64 -21.84 15.06
C GLN A 31 -37.76 -21.78 16.59
N PRO A 32 -37.38 -22.84 17.32
CA PRO A 32 -37.41 -22.80 18.77
C PRO A 32 -36.36 -21.83 19.30
N ASP A 33 -36.78 -20.98 20.23
CA ASP A 33 -35.94 -20.08 21.01
C ASP A 33 -34.77 -20.87 21.64
N PRO A 34 -33.49 -20.48 21.47
CA PRO A 34 -32.40 -21.19 22.11
C PRO A 34 -32.44 -20.88 23.62
N GLN A 35 -33.01 -21.81 24.38
CA GLN A 35 -32.98 -21.79 25.84
C GLN A 35 -31.54 -21.88 26.36
N GLU A 36 -31.29 -21.05 27.37
CA GLU A 36 -30.14 -21.00 28.27
C GLU A 36 -29.71 -22.39 28.78
N GLY A 37 -28.39 -22.62 28.77
CA GLY A 37 -27.69 -23.75 29.42
C GLY A 37 -26.40 -23.25 30.08
N PRO A 38 -25.82 -23.99 31.04
CA PRO A 38 -25.25 -23.42 32.25
C PRO A 38 -23.91 -22.71 32.07
N ASP A 39 -23.74 -21.66 32.89
CA ASP A 39 -22.51 -20.94 33.19
C ASP A 39 -21.30 -21.86 33.38
N LEU A 40 -20.37 -21.81 32.42
CA LEU A 40 -18.96 -22.12 32.61
C LEU A 40 -18.16 -21.03 31.91
N GLY A 41 -17.56 -20.17 32.73
CA GLY A 41 -16.90 -18.95 32.32
C GLY A 41 -15.80 -19.15 31.30
N GLU A 42 -15.83 -18.29 30.28
CA GLU A 42 -14.68 -17.74 29.59
C GLU A 42 -15.10 -16.38 29.04
N THR A 43 -14.28 -15.36 29.31
CA THR A 43 -14.50 -13.95 29.00
C THR A 43 -14.91 -13.71 27.53
N PRO A 44 -15.93 -12.87 27.24
CA PRO A 44 -16.33 -12.63 25.87
C PRO A 44 -15.30 -11.74 25.17
N SER A 45 -14.51 -12.37 24.30
CA SER A 45 -13.88 -11.67 23.18
C SER A 45 -15.00 -11.11 22.30
N ARG A 46 -15.35 -9.83 22.48
CA ARG A 46 -16.25 -9.12 21.56
C ARG A 46 -15.64 -9.19 20.16
N GLN A 47 -16.12 -10.11 19.34
CA GLN A 47 -15.94 -10.02 17.90
C GLN A 47 -16.52 -8.67 17.46
N PRO A 48 -15.76 -7.83 16.72
CA PRO A 48 -16.31 -6.60 16.19
C PRO A 48 -17.47 -6.95 15.27
N SER A 49 -18.66 -6.48 15.62
CA SER A 49 -19.88 -6.66 14.85
C SER A 49 -19.64 -6.20 13.41
N ASN A 50 -19.64 -7.13 12.46
CA ASN A 50 -19.51 -6.83 11.04
C ASN A 50 -20.83 -6.40 10.39
N GLN A 51 -21.89 -6.22 11.20
CA GLN A 51 -23.16 -5.63 10.76
C GLN A 51 -22.97 -4.13 10.46
N PRO A 52 -23.45 -3.64 9.30
CA PRO A 52 -23.57 -2.21 9.06
C PRO A 52 -24.37 -1.59 10.22
N PRO A 53 -24.00 -0.39 10.72
CA PRO A 53 -24.80 0.27 11.74
C PRO A 53 -26.25 0.40 11.27
N ALA A 54 -27.17 0.21 12.21
CA ALA A 54 -28.59 0.41 11.99
C ALA A 54 -28.82 1.84 11.47
N ASP A 55 -29.31 1.91 10.24
CA ASP A 55 -29.78 3.11 9.56
C ASP A 55 -28.97 4.41 9.75
N LEU A 56 -27.93 4.63 8.93
CA LEU A 56 -27.48 6.01 8.66
C LEU A 56 -28.64 6.75 8.00
N SER A 57 -29.31 7.61 8.77
CA SER A 57 -30.46 8.38 8.32
C SER A 57 -30.01 9.69 7.65
N HIS A 58 -30.83 10.24 6.75
CA HIS A 58 -30.61 11.59 6.19
C HIS A 58 -30.39 12.61 7.30
N THR A 59 -31.14 12.50 8.40
CA THR A 59 -31.12 13.43 9.52
C THR A 59 -29.77 13.51 10.23
N GLU A 60 -29.08 12.39 10.40
CA GLU A 60 -27.74 12.38 11.02
C GLU A 60 -26.70 13.00 10.10
N MET A 61 -26.79 12.75 8.79
CA MET A 61 -25.86 13.31 7.82
C MET A 61 -26.08 14.82 7.59
N ASP A 62 -27.34 15.29 7.68
CA ASP A 62 -27.67 16.71 7.65
C ASP A 62 -27.01 17.48 8.80
N GLN A 63 -26.96 16.88 10.00
CA GLN A 63 -26.25 17.46 11.16
C GLN A 63 -24.74 17.57 10.94
N GLU A 64 -24.19 16.68 10.11
CA GLU A 64 -22.81 16.75 9.66
C GLU A 64 -22.63 17.68 8.45
N GLY A 65 -23.64 18.45 8.06
CA GLY A 65 -23.56 19.42 6.97
C GLY A 65 -23.62 18.80 5.57
N PHE A 66 -23.95 17.51 5.47
CA PHE A 66 -24.18 16.82 4.20
C PHE A 66 -25.68 16.77 3.92
N THR A 67 -26.21 17.88 3.40
CA THR A 67 -27.63 18.02 3.08
C THR A 67 -27.96 17.63 1.64
N GLY A 68 -29.21 17.24 1.40
CA GLY A 68 -29.70 16.97 0.04
C GLY A 68 -29.09 15.74 -0.63
N LEU A 69 -28.61 14.78 0.17
CA LEU A 69 -28.08 13.52 -0.34
C LEU A 69 -29.18 12.70 -1.01
N ASP A 70 -28.90 12.15 -2.19
CA ASP A 70 -29.77 11.14 -2.78
C ASP A 70 -29.56 9.77 -2.11
N LEU A 71 -30.49 8.85 -2.38
CA LEU A 71 -30.44 7.49 -1.84
C LEU A 71 -29.17 6.74 -2.27
N ALA A 72 -28.67 6.99 -3.49
CA ALA A 72 -27.46 6.36 -3.99
C ALA A 72 -26.24 6.76 -3.16
N LYS A 73 -26.11 8.05 -2.84
CA LYS A 73 -24.99 8.60 -2.07
C LYS A 73 -25.02 8.14 -0.62
N LEU A 74 -26.19 8.13 0.01
CA LEU A 74 -26.34 7.54 1.34
C LEU A 74 -26.00 6.05 1.35
N THR A 75 -26.43 5.31 0.33
CA THR A 75 -26.13 3.89 0.20
C THR A 75 -24.62 3.66 0.06
N GLU A 76 -23.93 4.45 -0.76
CA GLU A 76 -22.47 4.41 -0.89
C GLU A 76 -21.78 4.67 0.46
N MET A 77 -22.19 5.74 1.17
CA MET A 77 -21.66 6.06 2.49
C MET A 77 -21.88 4.92 3.49
N ARG A 78 -23.05 4.28 3.47
CA ARG A 78 -23.37 3.11 4.30
C ARG A 78 -22.49 1.91 3.98
N ILE A 79 -22.34 1.57 2.70
CA ILE A 79 -21.49 0.46 2.24
C ILE A 79 -20.06 0.63 2.73
N HIS A 80 -19.53 1.85 2.64
CA HIS A 80 -18.16 2.16 3.07
C HIS A 80 -18.05 2.59 4.54
N ARG A 81 -19.14 2.50 5.31
CA ARG A 81 -19.18 2.84 6.75
C ARG A 81 -18.71 4.28 7.03
N VAL A 82 -19.04 5.24 6.17
CA VAL A 82 -18.85 6.67 6.47
C VAL A 82 -19.91 7.08 7.49
N THR A 83 -19.52 7.27 8.74
CA THR A 83 -20.41 7.59 9.86
C THR A 83 -20.22 9.03 10.36
N PRO A 84 -21.23 9.63 11.02
CA PRO A 84 -21.09 10.92 11.69
C PRO A 84 -19.91 10.96 12.66
N ALA A 85 -19.74 9.92 13.48
CA ALA A 85 -18.61 9.80 14.39
C ALA A 85 -17.25 9.94 13.68
N PHE A 86 -17.08 9.27 12.52
CA PHE A 86 -15.85 9.39 11.74
C PHE A 86 -15.63 10.77 11.16
N ILE A 87 -16.69 11.44 10.70
CA ILE A 87 -16.62 12.82 10.22
C ILE A 87 -16.22 13.77 11.36
N GLN A 88 -16.82 13.59 12.54
CA GLN A 88 -16.51 14.37 13.73
C GLN A 88 -15.06 14.15 14.19
N GLU A 89 -14.59 12.90 14.23
CA GLU A 89 -13.19 12.58 14.56
C GLU A 89 -12.22 13.27 13.59
N LEU A 90 -12.49 13.22 12.28
CA LEU A 90 -11.65 13.93 11.30
C LEU A 90 -11.67 15.45 11.50
N ARG A 91 -12.82 16.04 11.84
CA ARG A 91 -12.88 17.48 12.20
C ARG A 91 -12.10 17.83 13.45
N GLN A 92 -12.15 16.98 14.48
CA GLN A 92 -11.37 17.15 15.71
C GLN A 92 -9.86 17.05 15.43
N LEU A 93 -9.48 16.26 14.42
CA LEU A 93 -8.14 16.23 13.87
C LEU A 93 -7.84 17.42 12.95
N GLY A 94 -8.69 18.45 12.85
CA GLY A 94 -8.43 19.59 11.99
C GLY A 94 -8.49 19.26 10.49
N ILE A 95 -9.24 18.22 10.11
CA ILE A 95 -9.52 17.87 8.71
C ILE A 95 -11.03 18.07 8.43
N PRO A 96 -11.54 19.33 8.45
CA PRO A 96 -12.93 19.61 8.14
C PRO A 96 -13.20 19.64 6.63
N GLY A 97 -14.48 19.69 6.25
CA GLY A 97 -14.88 20.07 4.88
C GLY A 97 -14.56 19.06 3.78
N LEU A 98 -14.43 17.78 4.11
CA LEU A 98 -14.19 16.74 3.12
C LEU A 98 -15.42 16.46 2.27
N SER A 99 -15.20 16.26 0.96
CA SER A 99 -16.25 15.72 0.09
C SER A 99 -16.59 14.28 0.48
N ILE A 100 -17.79 13.84 0.12
CA ILE A 100 -18.23 12.47 0.38
C ILE A 100 -17.30 11.48 -0.33
N ASP A 101 -16.91 11.75 -1.57
CA ASP A 101 -15.97 10.91 -2.32
C ASP A 101 -14.65 10.73 -1.55
N LYS A 102 -14.19 11.80 -0.89
CA LYS A 102 -12.97 11.73 -0.08
C LYS A 102 -13.17 10.90 1.19
N LEU A 103 -14.28 11.08 1.89
CA LEU A 103 -14.62 10.26 3.06
C LEU A 103 -14.74 8.78 2.71
N VAL A 104 -15.39 8.49 1.59
CA VAL A 104 -15.52 7.13 1.05
C VAL A 104 -14.15 6.57 0.67
N ALA A 105 -13.32 7.31 -0.06
CA ALA A 105 -11.96 6.87 -0.43
C ALA A 105 -11.09 6.61 0.81
N MET A 106 -11.15 7.47 1.82
CA MET A 106 -10.47 7.25 3.11
C MET A 106 -10.92 5.94 3.75
N ARG A 107 -12.22 5.64 3.74
CA ARG A 107 -12.75 4.38 4.29
C ARG A 107 -12.34 3.16 3.47
N ILE A 108 -12.40 3.22 2.15
CA ILE A 108 -11.99 2.14 1.23
C ILE A 108 -10.52 1.78 1.47
N HIS A 109 -9.64 2.77 1.56
CA HIS A 109 -8.21 2.55 1.78
C HIS A 109 -7.85 2.42 3.27
N GLY A 110 -8.84 2.45 4.16
CA GLY A 110 -8.64 2.22 5.59
C GLY A 110 -7.81 3.31 6.28
N VAL A 111 -7.93 4.57 5.87
CA VAL A 111 -7.42 5.73 6.60
C VAL A 111 -8.28 5.92 7.85
N LYS A 112 -7.73 5.56 9.02
CA LYS A 112 -8.40 5.69 10.32
C LYS A 112 -7.94 6.96 11.05
N PRO A 113 -8.77 7.57 11.90
CA PRO A 113 -8.36 8.70 12.74
C PRO A 113 -7.13 8.40 13.62
N ASP A 114 -6.99 7.17 14.12
CA ASP A 114 -5.77 6.72 14.84
C ASP A 114 -4.51 6.86 13.99
N PHE A 115 -4.55 6.34 12.77
CA PHE A 115 -3.44 6.43 11.81
C PHE A 115 -3.04 7.88 11.54
N VAL A 116 -4.02 8.79 11.38
CA VAL A 116 -3.75 10.23 11.19
C VAL A 116 -3.05 10.82 12.43
N ARG A 117 -3.47 10.45 13.64
CA ARG A 117 -2.83 10.90 14.89
C ARG A 117 -1.40 10.39 15.01
N GLU A 118 -1.17 9.12 14.71
CA GLU A 118 0.15 8.49 14.80
C GLU A 118 1.14 9.11 13.81
N ILE A 119 0.73 9.30 12.55
CA ILE A 119 1.56 9.95 11.53
C ILE A 119 1.92 11.39 11.93
N ARG A 120 0.96 12.14 12.47
CA ARG A 120 1.23 13.50 12.99
C ARG A 120 2.10 13.54 14.22
N SER A 121 1.92 12.59 15.12
CA SER A 121 2.78 12.45 16.31
C SER A 121 4.21 12.11 15.94
N ALA A 122 4.41 11.45 14.79
CA ALA A 122 5.72 11.19 14.21
C ALA A 122 6.33 12.40 13.47
N GLY A 123 5.67 13.56 13.49
CA GLY A 123 6.19 14.83 12.95
C GLY A 123 5.82 15.12 11.51
N LEU A 124 4.94 14.33 10.88
CA LEU A 124 4.49 14.54 9.50
C LEU A 124 3.11 15.20 9.46
N ASP A 125 2.88 16.12 8.51
CA ASP A 125 1.54 16.68 8.26
C ASP A 125 1.07 16.42 6.82
N PRO A 126 0.66 15.17 6.50
CA PRO A 126 0.21 14.82 5.16
C PRO A 126 -1.15 15.44 4.83
N SER A 127 -1.35 15.78 3.55
CA SER A 127 -2.67 16.03 3.00
C SER A 127 -3.55 14.77 3.04
N VAL A 128 -4.86 14.92 2.87
CA VAL A 128 -5.77 13.75 2.83
C VAL A 128 -5.46 12.82 1.67
N ASP A 129 -5.07 13.37 0.51
CA ASP A 129 -4.60 12.55 -0.62
C ASP A 129 -3.36 11.76 -0.25
N GLN A 130 -2.41 12.40 0.43
CA GLN A 130 -1.20 11.72 0.90
C GLN A 130 -1.52 10.65 1.94
N LEU A 131 -2.43 10.87 2.89
CA LEU A 131 -2.88 9.84 3.83
C LEU A 131 -3.46 8.63 3.13
N ILE A 132 -4.26 8.85 2.07
CA ILE A 132 -4.81 7.77 1.24
C ILE A 132 -3.69 7.02 0.52
N GLN A 133 -2.76 7.73 -0.14
CA GLN A 133 -1.62 7.13 -0.83
C GLN A 133 -0.70 6.34 0.11
N MET A 134 -0.45 6.86 1.30
CA MET A 134 0.30 6.16 2.35
C MET A 134 -0.37 4.82 2.67
N ARG A 135 -1.69 4.77 2.82
CA ARG A 135 -2.39 3.51 3.08
C ARG A 135 -2.39 2.57 1.87
N ILE A 136 -2.54 3.09 0.65
CA ILE A 136 -2.46 2.31 -0.59
C ILE A 136 -1.10 1.60 -0.71
N HIS A 137 -0.01 2.30 -0.42
CA HIS A 137 1.35 1.77 -0.50
C HIS A 137 1.83 1.14 0.82
N GLY A 138 0.98 1.10 1.84
CA GLY A 138 1.26 0.49 3.14
C GLY A 138 2.37 1.19 3.93
N VAL A 139 2.53 2.51 3.80
CA VAL A 139 3.33 3.29 4.74
C VAL A 139 2.64 3.24 6.11
N SER A 140 3.38 2.83 7.13
CA SER A 140 2.89 2.72 8.51
C SER A 140 3.75 3.54 9.48
N PRO A 141 3.23 3.88 10.67
CA PRO A 141 4.02 4.53 11.71
C PRO A 141 5.24 3.70 12.13
N GLU A 142 5.12 2.36 12.13
CA GLU A 142 6.24 1.45 12.45
C GLU A 142 7.34 1.55 11.40
N PHE A 143 6.99 1.56 10.11
CA PHE A 143 7.94 1.74 9.02
C PHE A 143 8.73 3.06 9.16
N LEU A 144 8.05 4.14 9.53
CA LEU A 144 8.67 5.43 9.81
C LEU A 144 9.62 5.35 11.03
N ALA A 145 9.17 4.71 12.11
CA ALA A 145 9.97 4.53 13.32
C ALA A 145 11.23 3.68 13.09
N GLU A 146 11.15 2.63 12.27
CA GLU A 146 12.29 1.80 11.89
C GLU A 146 13.37 2.62 11.16
N PHE A 147 12.99 3.49 10.21
CA PHE A 147 13.95 4.36 9.53
C PHE A 147 14.50 5.48 10.43
N HIS A 148 13.67 6.04 11.32
CA HIS A 148 14.14 6.99 12.33
C HIS A 148 15.20 6.35 13.24
N ALA A 149 15.03 5.08 13.63
CA ALA A 149 16.00 4.34 14.43
C ALA A 149 17.34 4.10 13.70
N LEU A 150 17.31 4.05 12.37
CA LEU A 150 18.50 4.01 11.51
C LEU A 150 19.11 5.41 11.24
N GLY A 151 18.59 6.46 11.88
CA GLY A 151 19.10 7.83 11.76
C GLY A 151 18.46 8.68 10.65
N PHE A 152 17.53 8.13 9.87
CA PHE A 152 16.78 8.88 8.86
C PHE A 152 15.63 9.67 9.49
N THR A 153 15.93 10.78 10.14
CA THR A 153 14.94 11.58 10.90
C THR A 153 14.23 12.66 10.08
N GLN A 154 14.69 12.92 8.85
CA GLN A 154 14.15 13.94 7.95
C GLN A 154 13.57 13.27 6.71
N LEU A 155 12.43 12.58 6.88
CA LEU A 155 11.72 11.89 5.81
C LEU A 155 10.46 12.66 5.45
N ASP A 156 10.23 12.89 4.16
CA ASP A 156 8.96 13.42 3.70
C ASP A 156 7.99 12.31 3.24
N VAL A 157 6.72 12.67 3.12
CA VAL A 157 5.67 11.72 2.74
C VAL A 157 5.87 11.13 1.33
N PRO A 158 6.21 11.93 0.29
CA PRO A 158 6.58 11.39 -1.01
C PRO A 158 7.69 10.33 -0.95
N GLN A 159 8.76 10.58 -0.19
CA GLN A 159 9.88 9.64 -0.02
C GLN A 159 9.41 8.33 0.62
N LEU A 160 8.64 8.38 1.70
CA LEU A 160 8.10 7.18 2.35
C LEU A 160 7.25 6.33 1.39
N ILE A 161 6.43 6.98 0.57
CA ILE A 161 5.62 6.31 -0.46
C ILE A 161 6.53 5.66 -1.51
N GLN A 162 7.52 6.39 -2.02
CA GLN A 162 8.48 5.85 -3.02
C GLN A 162 9.30 4.69 -2.47
N MET A 163 9.73 4.77 -1.21
CA MET A 163 10.41 3.68 -0.53
C MET A 163 9.55 2.42 -0.49
N ARG A 164 8.25 2.54 -0.17
CA ARG A 164 7.33 1.40 -0.21
C ARG A 164 7.11 0.86 -1.61
N ILE A 165 6.93 1.73 -2.61
CA ILE A 165 6.75 1.33 -4.02
C ILE A 165 7.95 0.54 -4.54
N HIS A 166 9.17 0.99 -4.22
CA HIS A 166 10.41 0.37 -4.69
C HIS A 166 10.99 -0.68 -3.73
N GLY A 167 10.30 -0.95 -2.62
CA GLY A 167 10.70 -1.97 -1.66
C GLY A 167 11.98 -1.63 -0.88
N VAL A 168 12.26 -0.36 -0.61
CA VAL A 168 13.34 0.05 0.30
C VAL A 168 12.95 -0.32 1.74
N THR A 169 13.74 -1.19 2.36
CA THR A 169 13.53 -1.71 3.73
C THR A 169 14.68 -1.31 4.66
N PRO A 170 14.47 -1.29 5.98
CA PRO A 170 15.55 -1.10 6.96
C PRO A 170 16.70 -2.12 6.77
N ASP A 171 16.35 -3.39 6.55
CA ASP A 171 17.32 -4.45 6.29
C ASP A 171 18.18 -4.20 5.04
N PHE A 172 17.60 -3.65 3.97
CA PHE A 172 18.35 -3.29 2.77
C PHE A 172 19.42 -2.23 3.06
N TYR A 173 19.09 -1.22 3.87
CA TYR A 173 20.07 -0.24 4.33
C TYR A 173 21.17 -0.89 5.18
N VAL A 174 20.79 -1.68 6.20
CA VAL A 174 21.74 -2.34 7.10
C VAL A 174 22.72 -3.25 6.34
N GLN A 175 22.24 -3.99 5.34
CA GLN A 175 23.10 -4.82 4.50
C GLN A 175 24.11 -3.98 3.71
N LEU A 176 23.68 -2.87 3.09
CA LEU A 176 24.58 -1.99 2.35
C LEU A 176 25.60 -1.30 3.26
N GLU A 177 25.17 -0.87 4.46
CA GLU A 177 26.05 -0.29 5.47
C GLU A 177 27.10 -1.32 5.94
N SER A 178 26.72 -2.59 6.15
CA SER A 178 27.64 -3.67 6.52
C SER A 178 28.70 -3.96 5.45
N LEU A 179 28.38 -3.69 4.19
CA LEU A 179 29.30 -3.78 3.04
C LEU A 179 30.15 -2.51 2.89
N SER A 180 30.10 -1.61 3.88
CA SER A 180 30.84 -0.34 3.93
C SER A 180 30.51 0.64 2.81
N ILE A 181 29.35 0.50 2.15
CA ILE A 181 28.91 1.40 1.08
C ILE A 181 28.62 2.78 1.63
N LYS A 182 29.20 3.80 0.98
CA LYS A 182 29.04 5.21 1.36
C LYS A 182 27.88 5.86 0.60
N ASP A 183 27.47 7.04 1.08
CA ASP A 183 26.45 7.91 0.49
C ASP A 183 25.06 7.25 0.35
N LEU A 184 24.60 6.54 1.38
CA LEU A 184 23.29 5.87 1.43
C LEU A 184 22.16 6.83 1.83
N THR A 185 21.92 7.88 1.03
CA THR A 185 20.74 8.74 1.21
C THR A 185 19.46 8.00 0.79
N VAL A 186 18.30 8.45 1.24
CA VAL A 186 16.99 7.86 0.87
C VAL A 186 16.82 7.80 -0.64
N ASP A 187 17.10 8.91 -1.33
CA ASP A 187 17.02 8.95 -2.79
C ASP A 187 17.96 7.94 -3.45
N ARG A 188 19.17 7.74 -2.88
CA ARG A 188 20.11 6.73 -3.36
C ARG A 188 19.60 5.31 -3.12
N LEU A 189 19.00 5.02 -1.97
CA LEU A 189 18.40 3.71 -1.68
C LEU A 189 17.26 3.41 -2.66
N ILE A 190 16.40 4.39 -2.95
CA ILE A 190 15.34 4.28 -3.95
C ILE A 190 15.92 3.99 -5.33
N GLN A 191 16.92 4.76 -5.78
CA GLN A 191 17.57 4.56 -7.08
C GLN A 191 18.28 3.20 -7.18
N MET A 192 18.94 2.75 -6.11
CA MET A 192 19.55 1.42 -6.06
C MET A 192 18.50 0.32 -6.23
N ARG A 193 17.32 0.44 -5.61
CA ARG A 193 16.20 -0.49 -5.82
C ARG A 193 15.68 -0.45 -7.26
N ILE A 194 15.51 0.74 -7.84
CA ILE A 194 15.06 0.91 -9.23
C ILE A 194 16.02 0.25 -10.23
N HIS A 195 17.32 0.41 -10.04
CA HIS A 195 18.34 -0.10 -10.98
C HIS A 195 18.86 -1.51 -10.61
N GLY A 196 18.35 -2.10 -9.53
CA GLY A 196 18.75 -3.44 -9.08
C GLY A 196 20.19 -3.51 -8.55
N ALA A 197 20.71 -2.44 -7.97
CA ALA A 197 21.95 -2.46 -7.20
C ALA A 197 21.70 -3.11 -5.82
N THR A 198 21.60 -4.44 -5.80
CA THR A 198 21.30 -5.23 -4.59
C THR A 198 22.55 -5.45 -3.73
N PRO A 199 22.40 -5.82 -2.44
CA PRO A 199 23.55 -6.22 -1.61
C PRO A 199 24.33 -7.40 -2.21
N ASP A 200 23.65 -8.36 -2.85
CA ASP A 200 24.32 -9.48 -3.54
C ASP A 200 25.16 -9.00 -4.71
N TYR A 201 24.63 -8.10 -5.53
CA TYR A 201 25.39 -7.47 -6.60
C TYR A 201 26.63 -6.75 -6.04
N VAL A 202 26.50 -6.02 -4.93
CA VAL A 202 27.63 -5.36 -4.28
C VAL A 202 28.69 -6.37 -3.83
N ARG A 203 28.29 -7.48 -3.19
CA ARG A 203 29.21 -8.56 -2.77
C ARG A 203 29.95 -9.17 -3.96
N GLU A 204 29.25 -9.43 -5.05
CA GLU A 204 29.85 -9.99 -6.27
C GLU A 204 30.91 -9.06 -6.85
N ILE A 205 30.62 -7.76 -6.94
CA ILE A 205 31.56 -6.76 -7.45
C ILE A 205 32.78 -6.62 -6.51
N GLN A 206 32.56 -6.56 -5.19
CA GLN A 206 33.65 -6.51 -4.21
C GLN A 206 34.54 -7.76 -4.26
N ALA A 207 33.97 -8.94 -4.52
CA ALA A 207 34.72 -10.18 -4.66
C ALA A 207 35.66 -10.21 -5.88
N LEU A 208 35.44 -9.32 -6.86
CA LEU A 208 36.32 -9.10 -8.01
C LEU A 208 37.43 -8.08 -7.72
N GLY A 209 37.59 -7.67 -6.45
CA GLY A 209 38.62 -6.71 -6.05
C GLY A 209 38.28 -5.25 -6.34
N LEU A 210 37.08 -4.97 -6.83
CA LEU A 210 36.59 -3.59 -7.02
C LEU A 210 36.15 -3.02 -5.65
N SER A 211 37.03 -2.22 -5.04
CA SER A 211 36.81 -1.52 -3.78
C SER A 211 36.44 -0.03 -3.98
N GLU A 212 36.22 0.71 -2.89
CA GLU A 212 35.87 2.14 -2.90
C GLU A 212 34.55 2.49 -3.63
N LEU A 213 33.57 1.58 -3.52
CA LEU A 213 32.25 1.78 -4.12
C LEU A 213 31.38 2.66 -3.22
N ASN A 214 30.78 3.70 -3.82
CA ASN A 214 29.66 4.41 -3.23
C ASN A 214 28.35 4.06 -3.96
N SER A 215 27.23 4.44 -3.36
CA SER A 215 25.89 4.18 -3.91
C SER A 215 25.73 4.71 -5.34
N GLY A 216 26.24 5.91 -5.63
CA GLY A 216 26.18 6.54 -6.95
C GLY A 216 26.88 5.72 -8.03
N LYS A 217 28.08 5.22 -7.75
CA LYS A 217 28.84 4.38 -8.67
C LYS A 217 28.16 3.04 -8.93
N LEU A 218 27.62 2.42 -7.89
CA LEU A 218 26.85 1.18 -8.01
C LEU A 218 25.62 1.35 -8.90
N ILE A 219 24.89 2.46 -8.74
CA ILE A 219 23.74 2.80 -9.60
C ILE A 219 24.21 2.97 -11.05
N GLU A 220 25.27 3.74 -11.28
CA GLU A 220 25.83 3.98 -12.61
C GLU A 220 26.24 2.68 -13.30
N MET A 221 26.99 1.82 -12.60
CA MET A 221 27.36 0.49 -13.10
C MET A 221 26.13 -0.33 -13.52
N ARG A 222 25.06 -0.33 -12.72
CA ARG A 222 23.83 -1.04 -13.05
C ARG A 222 23.11 -0.47 -14.26
N ILE A 223 23.05 0.86 -14.38
CA ILE A 223 22.49 1.55 -15.56
C ILE A 223 23.25 1.14 -16.83
N HIS A 224 24.58 1.01 -16.75
CA HIS A 224 25.45 0.63 -17.85
C HIS A 224 25.55 -0.90 -18.09
N GLY A 225 24.81 -1.70 -17.32
CA GLY A 225 24.77 -3.16 -17.48
C GLY A 225 26.06 -3.85 -17.06
N VAL A 226 26.82 -3.25 -16.14
CA VAL A 226 28.00 -3.87 -15.54
C VAL A 226 27.53 -4.97 -14.59
N THR A 227 27.90 -6.21 -14.90
CA THR A 227 27.66 -7.38 -14.07
C THR A 227 28.98 -8.01 -13.65
N ALA A 228 28.97 -8.85 -12.63
CA ALA A 228 30.17 -9.61 -12.23
C ALA A 228 30.74 -10.43 -13.40
N ASP A 229 29.88 -11.05 -14.22
CA ASP A 229 30.31 -11.78 -15.42
C ASP A 229 30.94 -10.88 -16.48
N TYR A 230 30.40 -9.69 -16.68
CA TYR A 230 30.98 -8.72 -17.59
C TYR A 230 32.39 -8.30 -17.14
N VAL A 231 32.57 -8.06 -15.84
CA VAL A 231 33.88 -7.73 -15.27
C VAL A 231 34.86 -8.91 -15.44
N ARG A 232 34.47 -10.14 -15.09
CA ARG A 232 35.30 -11.35 -15.30
C ARG A 232 35.71 -11.54 -16.76
N GLN A 233 34.78 -11.34 -17.70
CA GLN A 233 35.07 -11.44 -19.13
C GLN A 233 36.09 -10.38 -19.56
N LYS A 234 35.96 -9.15 -19.05
CA LYS A 234 36.92 -8.08 -19.31
C LYS A 234 38.29 -8.40 -18.74
N GLU A 235 38.38 -8.88 -17.50
CA GLU A 235 39.65 -9.33 -16.88
C GLU A 235 40.34 -10.41 -17.70
N ALA A 236 39.58 -11.40 -18.19
CA ALA A 236 40.14 -12.46 -19.01
C ALA A 236 40.61 -11.99 -20.40
N SER A 237 40.04 -10.89 -20.92
CA SER A 237 40.32 -10.36 -22.27
C SER A 237 41.32 -9.21 -22.30
N SER A 238 41.58 -8.57 -21.15
CA SER A 238 42.40 -7.37 -21.05
C SER A 238 43.66 -7.66 -20.23
N LEU A 239 44.82 -7.38 -20.82
CA LEU A 239 46.13 -7.49 -20.17
C LEU A 239 46.48 -6.25 -19.31
N ASP A 240 45.56 -5.30 -19.15
CA ASP A 240 45.73 -4.02 -18.46
C ASP A 240 44.73 -3.81 -17.32
N ASP A 241 45.10 -2.92 -16.38
CA ASP A 241 44.34 -2.54 -15.19
C ASP A 241 42.90 -2.06 -15.51
N LEU A 242 41.90 -2.73 -14.92
CA LEU A 242 40.49 -2.39 -15.06
C LEU A 242 40.09 -1.37 -14.01
N THR A 243 39.96 -0.12 -14.42
CA THR A 243 39.38 0.92 -13.58
C THR A 243 37.85 0.91 -13.67
N LEU A 244 37.19 1.31 -12.57
CA LEU A 244 35.74 1.47 -12.48
C LEU A 244 35.17 2.34 -13.60
N ASP A 245 35.86 3.40 -14.00
CA ASP A 245 35.42 4.30 -15.07
C ASP A 245 35.39 3.61 -16.44
N ARG A 246 36.36 2.73 -16.73
CA ARG A 246 36.39 1.95 -17.98
C ARG A 246 35.25 0.94 -18.07
N LEU A 247 34.79 0.42 -16.94
CA LEU A 247 33.66 -0.52 -16.91
C LEU A 247 32.33 0.15 -17.27
N ILE A 248 32.24 1.46 -17.07
CA ILE A 248 31.01 2.26 -17.22
C ILE A 248 30.97 2.96 -18.59
N GLU A 249 32.05 2.94 -19.37
CA GLU A 249 32.05 3.54 -20.69
C GLU A 249 30.86 3.04 -21.53
N PRO A 250 30.07 3.95 -22.13
CA PRO A 250 28.94 3.56 -22.95
C PRO A 250 29.42 2.66 -24.09
N ARG A 251 28.71 1.55 -24.31
CA ARG A 251 29.03 0.59 -25.38
C ARG A 251 29.04 1.29 -26.73
N SER A 252 30.21 1.73 -27.19
CA SER A 252 30.45 2.14 -28.56
C SER A 252 30.60 0.91 -29.44
N GLY A 253 29.46 0.33 -29.86
CA GLY A 253 29.46 -0.67 -30.92
C GLY A 253 28.38 -1.73 -30.83
N SER A 254 27.17 -1.42 -31.30
CA SER A 254 26.47 -2.41 -32.13
C SER A 254 27.21 -2.41 -33.47
N ALA A 255 28.05 -3.42 -33.70
CA ALA A 255 28.56 -3.70 -35.02
C ALA A 255 27.36 -4.11 -35.91
N HIS A 256 26.83 -3.17 -36.68
CA HIS A 256 26.11 -3.50 -37.91
C HIS A 256 27.17 -3.95 -38.93
N SER A 257 27.59 -5.21 -38.80
CA SER A 257 28.31 -5.92 -39.84
C SER A 257 27.33 -6.23 -40.98
N SER A 258 27.24 -5.34 -41.96
CA SER A 258 26.64 -5.64 -43.26
C SER A 258 27.55 -5.16 -44.37
N GLN A 259 28.49 -6.05 -44.72
CA GLN A 259 28.96 -6.33 -46.08
C GLN A 259 29.33 -5.13 -46.97
N THR A 260 30.58 -4.67 -46.84
CA THR A 260 31.32 -4.22 -48.02
C THR A 260 31.83 -5.44 -48.78
N ARG A 261 31.03 -5.97 -49.72
CA ARG A 261 31.56 -6.79 -50.81
C ARG A 261 31.76 -5.90 -52.02
N THR A 262 32.95 -5.32 -52.10
CA THR A 262 33.52 -4.89 -53.36
C THR A 262 33.70 -6.13 -54.24
N MET A 263 33.02 -6.19 -55.38
CA MET A 263 33.56 -6.84 -56.56
C MET A 263 33.39 -5.91 -57.75
N ASN A 264 34.55 -5.55 -58.26
CA ASN A 264 34.84 -4.65 -59.34
C ASN A 264 34.56 -5.31 -60.70
N GLU A 265 34.15 -4.48 -61.67
CA GLU A 265 34.35 -4.56 -63.13
C GLU A 265 34.44 -5.92 -63.84
N GLN A 266 33.64 -6.09 -64.90
CA GLN A 266 34.11 -6.00 -66.30
C GLN A 266 32.98 -6.30 -67.31
N ALA A 267 32.91 -5.44 -68.35
CA ALA A 267 32.42 -5.65 -69.73
C ALA A 267 31.04 -6.29 -69.99
#